data_AF-A0A363UBZ2-F1
#
_entry.id   AF-A0A363UBZ2-F1
#
_cell.length_a   1.000
_cell.length_b   1.000
_cell.length_c   1.000
_cell.angle_alpha   90.00
_cell.angle_beta   90.00
_cell.angle_gamma   90.00
#
_symmetry.space_group_name_H-M   'P 1'
#
loop_
_entity.id
_entity.type
_entity.pdbx_description
1 polymer ?
#
loop_
_entity_poly.entity_id
_entity_poly.type
_entity_poly.pdbx_seq_one_letter_code
_entity_poly.pdbx_strand_id
1 'polypeptide(L)'
;MPIEIPKDKWTGNIRAITIGATSADGGTRTKAVTVGGGTTMPYLQFEAPTPNKPVIAIEIKSRKPEDWSPLLAEVWGEAMADPARWAKKAEEAGADLLVLALTVEDSVEDAVKAVKSVLEATGLPLIVWGPGQAEKDNELLVPVSEATKGERLVLGICEDKNYRTIVATAMANGHLVQARAPMDVNLSKQLN
;
A
#
# COMPACT_ATOMS: atom_id res chain seq x y z
N MET A 1 -46.23 6.54 19.33
CA MET A 1 -45.24 5.67 20.02
C MET A 1 -43.86 6.11 19.57
N PRO A 2 -42.87 6.27 20.47
CA PRO A 2 -41.50 6.57 20.05
C PRO A 2 -40.90 5.36 19.31
N ILE A 3 -40.16 5.63 18.24
CA ILE A 3 -39.39 4.62 17.50
C ILE A 3 -37.99 4.59 18.11
N GLU A 4 -37.57 3.44 18.62
CA GLU A 4 -36.21 3.19 19.09
C GLU A 4 -35.41 2.51 17.97
N ILE A 5 -34.23 3.05 17.66
CA ILE A 5 -33.34 2.47 16.65
C ILE A 5 -32.55 1.34 17.31
N PRO A 6 -32.67 0.07 16.86
CA PRO A 6 -31.87 -1.02 17.38
C PRO A 6 -30.38 -0.75 17.19
N LYS A 7 -29.58 -1.05 18.21
CA LYS A 7 -28.12 -0.97 18.16
C LYS A 7 -27.52 -2.29 18.57
N ASP A 8 -26.63 -2.82 17.76
CA ASP A 8 -25.90 -4.04 18.06
C ASP A 8 -24.71 -3.78 18.99
N LYS A 9 -24.29 -4.83 19.71
CA LYS A 9 -23.09 -4.82 20.55
C LYS A 9 -22.00 -5.64 19.88
N TRP A 10 -20.96 -4.95 19.42
CA TRP A 10 -19.81 -5.55 18.75
C TRP A 10 -18.68 -5.80 19.75
N THR A 11 -18.17 -7.04 19.84
CA THR A 11 -17.06 -7.40 20.73
C THR A 11 -15.68 -7.29 20.06
N GLY A 12 -15.64 -7.32 18.73
CA GLY A 12 -14.42 -7.18 17.94
C GLY A 12 -14.24 -5.78 17.38
N ASN A 13 -12.99 -5.43 17.10
CA ASN A 13 -12.61 -4.20 16.42
C ASN A 13 -11.62 -4.48 15.29
N ILE A 14 -11.65 -3.64 14.26
CA ILE A 14 -10.63 -3.65 13.21
C ILE A 14 -9.41 -2.90 13.71
N ARG A 15 -8.21 -3.46 13.52
CA ARG A 15 -6.96 -2.78 13.88
C ARG A 15 -6.81 -1.47 13.11
N ALA A 16 -6.34 -0.43 13.78
CA ALA A 16 -5.92 0.81 13.13
C ALA A 16 -4.47 0.64 12.64
N ILE A 17 -4.23 0.93 11.37
CA ILE A 17 -2.92 0.78 10.73
C ILE A 17 -2.51 2.11 10.14
N THR A 18 -1.34 2.62 10.54
CA THR A 18 -0.78 3.88 10.02
C THR A 18 0.28 3.59 8.96
N ILE A 19 0.05 4.09 7.75
CA ILE A 19 0.89 3.92 6.57
C ILE A 19 1.69 5.22 6.36
N GLY A 20 2.98 5.08 6.09
CA GLY A 20 3.90 6.22 5.98
C GLY A 20 4.40 6.72 7.33
N ALA A 21 5.55 7.39 7.27
CA ALA A 21 6.21 8.00 8.42
C ALA A 21 6.63 9.43 8.08
N THR A 22 6.27 10.38 8.94
CA THR A 22 6.69 11.77 8.80
C THR A 22 8.11 11.97 9.34
N SER A 23 8.66 13.17 9.20
CA SER A 23 9.95 13.53 9.82
C SER A 23 9.97 13.32 11.33
N ALA A 24 8.83 13.48 12.02
CA ALA A 24 8.70 13.19 13.45
C ALA A 24 8.79 11.68 13.78
N ASP A 25 8.47 10.82 12.81
CA ASP A 25 8.52 9.36 12.93
C ASP A 25 9.80 8.75 12.34
N GLY A 26 10.71 9.57 11.80
CA GLY A 26 11.94 9.13 11.15
C GLY A 26 11.82 8.79 9.66
N GLY A 27 10.70 9.12 9.02
CA GLY A 27 10.51 9.04 7.56
C GLY A 27 10.54 10.41 6.88
N THR A 28 10.16 10.45 5.60
CA THR A 28 10.17 11.69 4.81
C THR A 28 8.80 12.07 4.24
N ARG A 29 7.74 11.35 4.60
CA ARG A 29 6.38 11.62 4.12
C ARG A 29 5.87 12.96 4.67
N THR A 30 5.09 13.69 3.88
CA THR A 30 4.46 14.95 4.34
C THR A 30 3.28 14.68 5.26
N LYS A 31 2.62 13.52 5.10
CA LYS A 31 1.55 13.02 5.96
C LYS A 31 1.64 11.51 6.11
N ALA A 32 1.21 11.01 7.26
CA ALA A 32 0.89 9.60 7.46
C ALA A 32 -0.63 9.40 7.33
N VAL A 33 -1.05 8.22 6.86
CA VAL A 33 -2.46 7.88 6.65
C VAL A 33 -2.82 6.70 7.54
N THR A 34 -3.81 6.88 8.42
CA THR A 34 -4.32 5.78 9.26
C THR A 34 -5.62 5.23 8.67
N VAL A 35 -5.73 3.91 8.56
CA VAL A 35 -6.93 3.19 8.10
C VAL A 35 -7.39 2.20 9.17
N GLY A 36 -8.66 1.77 9.10
CA GLY A 36 -9.23 0.82 10.05
C GLY A 36 -9.67 1.47 11.37
N GLY A 37 -9.67 0.71 12.46
CA GLY A 37 -10.14 1.16 13.77
C GLY A 37 -11.65 0.99 14.02
N GLY A 38 -12.43 0.56 13.02
CA GLY A 38 -13.88 0.44 13.13
C GLY A 38 -14.33 -0.54 14.22
N THR A 39 -15.40 -0.17 14.93
CA THR A 39 -16.04 -0.96 16.01
C THR A 39 -17.52 -1.26 15.74
N THR A 40 -17.95 -1.08 14.49
CA THR A 40 -19.29 -1.40 13.98
C THR A 40 -19.17 -1.75 12.49
N MET A 41 -20.28 -2.17 11.89
CA MET A 41 -20.39 -2.45 10.46
C MET A 41 -20.15 -1.19 9.60
N PRO A 42 -19.77 -1.35 8.32
CA PRO A 42 -19.47 -0.22 7.45
C PRO A 42 -20.61 0.80 7.40
N TYR A 43 -20.28 2.04 7.76
CA TYR A 43 -21.18 3.20 7.68
C TYR A 43 -22.43 3.16 8.56
N LEU A 44 -22.41 2.43 9.68
CA LEU A 44 -23.46 2.51 10.71
C LEU A 44 -23.12 3.54 11.80
N GLN A 45 -22.94 4.82 11.43
CA GLN A 45 -22.49 5.86 12.38
C GLN A 45 -23.48 6.14 13.53
N PHE A 46 -24.73 5.68 13.41
CA PHE A 46 -25.71 5.77 14.50
C PHE A 46 -25.36 4.84 15.69
N GLU A 47 -24.56 3.80 15.45
CA GLU A 47 -24.06 2.89 16.49
C GLU A 47 -22.72 3.37 17.05
N ALA A 48 -21.74 3.58 16.17
CA ALA A 48 -20.41 4.04 16.53
C ALA A 48 -19.78 4.87 15.39
N PRO A 49 -19.00 5.92 15.71
CA PRO A 49 -18.35 6.73 14.69
C PRO A 49 -17.33 5.92 13.88
N THR A 50 -17.17 6.24 12.60
CA THR A 50 -16.09 5.68 11.77
C THR A 50 -14.79 6.46 12.07
N PRO A 51 -13.78 5.84 12.73
CA PRO A 51 -12.62 6.60 13.20
C PRO A 51 -11.70 7.06 12.07
N ASN A 52 -11.55 6.24 11.03
CA ASN A 52 -10.75 6.56 9.85
C ASN A 52 -11.58 6.27 8.60
N LYS A 53 -11.59 7.22 7.66
CA LYS A 53 -12.30 7.06 6.39
C LYS A 53 -11.54 6.09 5.47
N PRO A 54 -12.22 5.39 4.55
CA PRO A 54 -11.54 4.72 3.44
C PRO A 54 -10.72 5.71 2.63
N VAL A 55 -9.63 5.23 2.04
CA VAL A 55 -8.68 6.01 1.26
C VAL A 55 -8.45 5.34 -0.09
N ILE A 56 -8.07 6.13 -1.09
CA ILE A 56 -7.86 5.65 -2.46
C ILE A 56 -6.37 5.67 -2.78
N ALA A 57 -5.84 4.50 -3.16
CA ALA A 57 -4.51 4.37 -3.72
C ALA A 57 -4.59 4.32 -5.25
N ILE A 58 -3.76 5.10 -5.94
CA ILE A 58 -3.62 5.02 -7.40
C ILE A 58 -2.42 4.14 -7.74
N GLU A 59 -2.61 3.21 -8.66
CA GLU A 59 -1.55 2.34 -9.18
C GLU A 59 -0.71 3.06 -10.23
N ILE A 60 0.61 2.98 -10.05
CA ILE A 60 1.66 3.36 -11.00
C ILE A 60 2.61 2.17 -11.18
N LYS A 61 3.36 2.15 -12.27
CA LYS A 61 4.35 1.10 -12.56
C LYS A 61 5.77 1.66 -12.56
N SER A 62 6.76 0.83 -12.23
CA SER A 62 8.19 1.15 -12.38
C SER A 62 8.58 1.38 -13.85
N ARG A 63 7.87 0.72 -14.77
CA ARG A 63 8.04 0.79 -16.23
C ARG A 63 6.70 1.04 -16.91
N LYS A 64 6.70 1.76 -18.03
CA LYS A 64 5.48 2.03 -18.81
C LYS A 64 4.83 0.70 -19.22
N PRO A 65 3.60 0.38 -18.78
CA PRO A 65 2.91 -0.83 -19.20
C PRO A 65 2.49 -0.75 -20.66
N GLU A 66 2.62 -1.87 -21.37
CA GLU A 66 2.20 -2.03 -22.78
C GLU A 66 0.85 -2.75 -22.90
N ASP A 67 0.38 -3.35 -21.80
CA ASP A 67 -0.82 -4.17 -21.71
C ASP A 67 -2.05 -3.41 -21.18
N TRP A 68 -1.89 -2.15 -20.80
CA TRP A 68 -2.98 -1.31 -20.31
C TRP A 68 -3.87 -0.81 -21.46
N SER A 69 -5.16 -0.60 -21.16
CA SER A 69 -6.11 -0.01 -22.10
C SER A 69 -5.58 1.33 -22.65
N PRO A 70 -5.69 1.60 -23.96
CA PRO A 70 -5.31 2.88 -24.55
C PRO A 70 -5.97 4.08 -23.87
N LEU A 71 -7.21 3.93 -23.38
CA LEU A 71 -7.91 5.00 -22.66
C LEU A 71 -7.23 5.36 -21.32
N LEU A 72 -6.65 4.37 -20.63
CA LEU A 72 -5.85 4.64 -19.42
C LEU A 72 -4.52 5.29 -19.80
N ALA A 73 -3.92 4.86 -20.92
CA ALA A 73 -2.71 5.47 -21.43
C ALA A 73 -2.91 6.94 -21.81
N GLU A 74 -4.06 7.31 -22.38
CA GLU A 74 -4.43 8.68 -22.69
C GLU A 74 -4.57 9.54 -21.42
N VAL A 75 -5.18 9.01 -20.36
CA VAL A 75 -5.35 9.75 -19.09
C VAL A 75 -4.00 10.12 -18.48
N TRP A 76 -3.06 9.18 -18.44
CA TRP A 76 -1.76 9.40 -17.80
C TRP A 76 -0.74 10.03 -18.74
N GLY A 77 -0.80 9.74 -20.04
CA GLY A 77 0.05 10.30 -21.07
C GLY A 77 1.54 10.09 -20.79
N GLU A 78 2.34 11.13 -21.06
CA GLU A 78 3.80 11.11 -20.87
C GLU A 78 4.26 10.87 -19.42
N ALA A 79 3.37 11.03 -18.44
CA ALA A 79 3.71 10.73 -17.05
C ALA A 79 4.06 9.25 -16.85
N MET A 80 3.48 8.33 -17.65
CA MET A 80 3.75 6.89 -17.54
C MET A 80 5.18 6.49 -17.90
N ALA A 81 5.95 7.38 -18.55
CA ALA A 81 7.32 7.11 -18.93
C ALA A 81 8.32 7.24 -17.76
N ASP A 82 7.89 7.84 -16.63
CA ASP A 82 8.75 8.05 -15.46
C ASP A 82 7.92 7.92 -14.17
N PRO A 83 8.26 6.98 -13.26
CA PRO A 83 7.44 6.70 -12.09
C PRO A 83 7.33 7.90 -11.14
N ALA A 84 8.34 8.76 -11.06
CA ALA A 84 8.31 9.97 -10.24
C ALA A 84 7.32 11.02 -10.78
N ARG A 85 7.31 11.25 -12.10
CA ARG A 85 6.31 12.10 -12.76
C ARG A 85 4.90 11.52 -12.64
N TRP A 86 4.78 10.20 -12.77
CA TRP A 86 3.49 9.52 -12.60
C TRP A 86 2.96 9.68 -11.17
N ALA A 87 3.81 9.50 -10.16
CA ALA A 87 3.46 9.70 -8.76
C ALA A 87 2.91 11.11 -8.48
N LYS A 88 3.56 12.15 -9.01
CA LYS A 88 3.06 13.54 -8.89
C LYS A 88 1.70 13.72 -9.55
N LYS A 89 1.53 13.22 -10.77
CA LYS A 89 0.25 13.31 -11.48
C LYS A 89 -0.86 12.54 -10.76
N ALA A 90 -0.53 11.41 -10.12
CA ALA A 90 -1.46 10.66 -9.30
C ALA A 90 -1.85 11.41 -8.01
N GLU A 91 -0.90 12.09 -7.35
CA GLU A 91 -1.17 12.99 -6.22
C GLU A 91 -2.09 14.16 -6.63
N GLU A 92 -1.81 14.79 -7.78
CA GLU A 92 -2.66 15.85 -8.36
C GLU A 92 -4.07 15.36 -8.71
N ALA A 93 -4.21 14.08 -9.08
CA ALA A 93 -5.49 13.43 -9.34
C ALA A 93 -6.28 13.07 -8.06
N GLY A 94 -5.74 13.37 -6.87
CA GLY A 94 -6.42 13.17 -5.59
C GLY A 94 -6.13 11.83 -4.91
N ALA A 95 -5.01 11.18 -5.24
CA ALA A 95 -4.58 9.98 -4.51
C ALA A 95 -4.30 10.28 -3.03
N ASP A 96 -4.79 9.40 -2.14
CA ASP A 96 -4.41 9.43 -0.72
C ASP A 96 -3.09 8.68 -0.48
N LEU A 97 -2.86 7.65 -1.28
CA LEU A 97 -1.74 6.72 -1.25
C LEU A 97 -1.30 6.39 -2.69
N LEU A 98 -0.11 5.84 -2.84
CA LEU A 98 0.33 5.28 -4.12
C LEU A 98 0.60 3.78 -4.00
N VAL A 99 0.33 3.04 -5.07
CA VAL A 99 0.84 1.68 -5.28
C VAL A 99 1.85 1.75 -6.42
N LEU A 100 3.12 1.48 -6.13
CA LEU A 100 4.13 1.25 -7.16
C LEU A 100 4.29 -0.26 -7.37
N ALA A 101 3.91 -0.75 -8.54
CA ALA A 101 4.15 -2.14 -8.92
C ALA A 101 5.42 -2.26 -9.75
N LEU A 102 6.35 -3.08 -9.26
CA LEU A 102 7.57 -3.49 -9.93
C LEU A 102 7.27 -4.59 -10.97
N THR A 103 8.19 -4.79 -11.91
CA THR A 103 8.06 -5.80 -12.97
C THR A 103 9.20 -6.81 -12.93
N VAL A 104 9.07 -7.92 -13.66
CA VAL A 104 10.11 -8.97 -13.71
C VAL A 104 11.39 -8.51 -14.40
N GLU A 105 11.29 -7.49 -15.24
CA GLU A 105 12.39 -6.86 -15.96
C GLU A 105 13.19 -5.89 -15.09
N ASP A 106 12.70 -5.54 -13.91
CA ASP A 106 13.45 -4.69 -12.98
C ASP A 106 14.67 -5.43 -12.44
N SER A 107 15.82 -4.79 -12.56
CA SER A 107 16.98 -5.12 -11.74
C SER A 107 16.79 -4.61 -10.32
N VAL A 108 17.60 -5.10 -9.38
CA VAL A 108 17.64 -4.57 -8.00
C VAL A 108 17.87 -3.06 -7.98
N GLU A 109 18.79 -2.57 -8.82
CA GLU A 109 19.10 -1.14 -8.92
C GLU A 109 17.90 -0.35 -9.47
N ASP A 110 17.23 -0.85 -10.51
CA ASP A 110 16.04 -0.21 -11.07
C ASP A 110 14.91 -0.10 -10.05
N ALA A 111 14.63 -1.18 -9.32
CA ALA A 111 13.59 -1.22 -8.29
C ALA A 111 13.86 -0.21 -7.17
N VAL A 112 15.07 -0.22 -6.61
CA VAL A 112 15.46 0.72 -5.54
C VAL A 112 15.40 2.16 -6.04
N LYS A 113 15.89 2.42 -7.27
CA LYS A 113 15.88 3.75 -7.88
C LYS A 113 14.45 4.24 -8.13
N ALA A 114 13.56 3.39 -8.64
CA ALA A 114 12.17 3.74 -8.90
C ALA A 114 11.42 4.06 -7.60
N VAL A 115 11.61 3.25 -6.56
CA VAL A 115 10.96 3.50 -5.25
C VAL A 115 11.48 4.82 -4.65
N LYS A 116 12.80 5.05 -4.65
CA LYS A 116 13.37 6.30 -4.12
C LYS A 116 12.93 7.52 -4.92
N SER A 117 12.89 7.44 -6.24
CA SER A 117 12.45 8.58 -7.06
C SER A 117 10.99 8.93 -6.80
N VAL A 118 10.11 7.94 -6.60
CA VAL A 118 8.72 8.17 -6.17
C VAL A 118 8.67 8.82 -4.79
N LEU A 119 9.44 8.31 -3.82
CA LEU A 119 9.50 8.88 -2.48
C LEU A 119 9.99 10.34 -2.48
N GLU A 120 10.94 10.70 -3.34
CA GLU A 120 11.42 12.07 -3.52
C GLU A 120 10.41 12.98 -4.25
N ALA A 121 9.60 12.40 -5.14
CA ALA A 121 8.68 13.16 -5.97
C ALA A 121 7.40 13.58 -5.25
N THR A 122 6.95 12.81 -4.27
CA THR A 122 5.69 13.03 -3.55
C THR A 122 5.84 12.81 -2.05
N GLY A 123 5.00 13.50 -1.27
CA GLY A 123 4.90 13.30 0.17
C GLY A 123 3.92 12.20 0.60
N LEU A 124 3.21 11.57 -0.35
CA LEU A 124 2.23 10.52 -0.06
C LEU A 124 2.89 9.24 0.48
N PRO A 125 2.20 8.48 1.36
CA PRO A 125 2.63 7.14 1.71
C PRO A 125 2.55 6.18 0.51
N LEU A 126 3.44 5.18 0.52
CA LEU A 126 3.69 4.31 -0.62
C LEU A 126 3.55 2.83 -0.26
N ILE A 127 2.83 2.11 -1.13
CA ILE A 127 2.73 0.65 -1.19
C ILE A 127 3.63 0.20 -2.34
N VAL A 128 4.42 -0.85 -2.13
CA VAL A 128 5.29 -1.42 -3.17
C VAL A 128 4.92 -2.88 -3.39
N TRP A 129 4.53 -3.19 -4.62
CA TRP A 129 4.26 -4.56 -5.06
C TRP A 129 5.44 -5.11 -5.87
N GLY A 130 5.89 -6.30 -5.53
CA GLY A 130 6.74 -7.10 -6.40
C GLY A 130 5.97 -7.68 -7.60
N PRO A 131 6.67 -8.26 -8.58
CA PRO A 131 6.07 -8.83 -9.79
C PRO A 131 5.26 -10.12 -9.59
N GLY A 132 5.31 -10.74 -8.40
CA GLY A 132 4.47 -11.87 -7.99
C GLY A 132 5.12 -13.25 -8.12
N GLN A 133 6.38 -13.36 -8.56
CA GLN A 133 7.14 -14.61 -8.50
C GLN A 133 8.03 -14.60 -7.25
N ALA A 134 7.94 -15.65 -6.43
CA ALA A 134 8.52 -15.64 -5.10
C ALA A 134 10.01 -15.28 -5.04
N GLU A 135 10.82 -15.86 -5.92
CA GLU A 135 12.25 -15.57 -5.99
C GLU A 135 12.51 -14.12 -6.39
N LYS A 136 11.77 -13.61 -7.40
CA LYS A 136 11.92 -12.25 -7.91
C LYS A 136 11.40 -11.20 -6.93
N ASP A 137 10.28 -11.46 -6.26
CA ASP A 137 9.75 -10.62 -5.19
C ASP A 137 10.80 -10.45 -4.08
N ASN A 138 11.41 -11.55 -3.64
CA ASN A 138 12.42 -11.50 -2.59
C ASN A 138 13.71 -10.80 -3.05
N GLU A 139 14.13 -11.02 -4.30
CA GLU A 139 15.27 -10.34 -4.91
C GLU A 139 15.09 -8.82 -4.91
N LEU A 140 13.89 -8.33 -5.23
CA LEU A 140 13.62 -6.90 -5.37
C LEU A 140 13.19 -6.23 -4.05
N LEU A 141 12.29 -6.83 -3.29
CA LEU A 141 11.69 -6.20 -2.11
C LEU A 141 12.64 -6.12 -0.91
N VAL A 142 13.59 -7.05 -0.78
CA VAL A 142 14.59 -7.01 0.32
C VAL A 142 15.50 -5.78 0.20
N PRO A 143 16.16 -5.52 -0.94
CA PRO A 143 16.94 -4.29 -1.11
C PRO A 143 16.10 -3.01 -1.06
N VAL A 144 14.86 -3.03 -1.57
CA VAL A 144 13.94 -1.88 -1.47
C VAL A 144 13.64 -1.54 -0.01
N SER A 145 13.30 -2.56 0.79
CA SER A 145 13.05 -2.43 2.23
C SER A 145 14.26 -1.84 2.97
N GLU A 146 15.47 -2.35 2.71
CA GLU A 146 16.70 -1.86 3.34
C GLU A 146 17.00 -0.40 2.96
N ALA A 147 16.85 -0.08 1.67
CA ALA A 147 17.18 1.24 1.13
C ALA A 147 16.17 2.33 1.50
N THR A 148 14.99 1.96 2.02
CA THR A 148 13.89 2.88 2.38
C THR A 148 13.49 2.78 3.85
N LYS A 149 14.36 2.20 4.68
CA LYS A 149 14.16 2.05 6.13
C LYS A 149 13.63 3.33 6.77
N GLY A 150 12.58 3.17 7.59
CA GLY A 150 11.95 4.29 8.30
C GLY A 150 10.77 4.92 7.56
N GLU A 151 10.62 4.73 6.24
CA GLU A 151 9.50 5.32 5.47
C GLU A 151 8.13 4.68 5.77
N ARG A 152 8.12 3.54 6.47
CA ARG A 152 6.91 2.76 6.79
C ARG A 152 6.03 2.49 5.56
N LEU A 153 6.68 1.96 4.52
CA LEU A 153 6.02 1.42 3.32
C LEU A 153 5.09 0.25 3.67
N VAL A 154 4.17 -0.09 2.76
CA VAL A 154 3.52 -1.41 2.76
C VAL A 154 4.15 -2.26 1.67
N LEU A 155 4.83 -3.34 2.06
CA LEU A 155 5.49 -4.25 1.13
C LEU A 155 4.57 -5.42 0.80
N GLY A 156 4.54 -5.81 -0.46
CA GLY A 156 3.68 -6.90 -0.90
C GLY A 156 4.09 -7.53 -2.21
N ILE A 157 3.52 -8.68 -2.54
CA ILE A 157 2.38 -9.27 -1.83
C ILE A 157 2.79 -10.56 -1.12
N CYS A 158 2.53 -10.62 0.19
CA CYS A 158 2.78 -11.81 1.00
C CYS A 158 1.68 -12.84 0.74
N GLU A 159 2.08 -14.01 0.25
CA GLU A 159 1.22 -15.18 0.08
C GLU A 159 1.76 -16.36 0.90
N ASP A 160 0.96 -17.42 1.11
CA ASP A 160 1.28 -18.57 1.99
C ASP A 160 2.69 -19.15 1.80
N LYS A 161 3.18 -19.21 0.56
CA LYS A 161 4.52 -19.73 0.24
C LYS A 161 5.61 -18.67 0.06
N ASN A 162 5.24 -17.39 0.11
CA ASN A 162 6.13 -16.26 -0.17
C ASN A 162 5.90 -15.07 0.79
N TYR A 163 5.78 -15.32 2.10
CA TYR A 163 5.64 -14.23 3.08
C TYR A 163 6.86 -14.05 3.98
N ARG A 164 7.58 -15.13 4.31
CA ARG A 164 8.57 -15.13 5.41
C ARG A 164 9.68 -14.10 5.20
N THR A 165 10.27 -14.08 4.01
CA THR A 165 11.37 -13.17 3.68
C THR A 165 10.89 -11.71 3.64
N ILE A 166 9.73 -11.45 3.02
CA ILE A 166 9.12 -10.12 2.93
C ILE A 166 8.78 -9.59 4.34
N VAL A 167 8.17 -10.41 5.19
CA VAL A 167 7.85 -10.07 6.58
C VAL A 167 9.11 -9.81 7.40
N ALA A 168 10.14 -10.64 7.26
CA ALA A 168 11.38 -10.48 8.00
C ALA A 168 12.07 -9.13 7.69
N THR A 169 12.20 -8.79 6.40
CA THR A 169 12.79 -7.51 6.00
C THR A 169 11.90 -6.32 6.38
N ALA A 170 10.57 -6.44 6.22
CA ALA A 170 9.63 -5.38 6.60
C ALA A 170 9.72 -5.08 8.10
N MET A 171 9.72 -6.12 8.93
CA MET A 171 9.84 -5.99 10.38
C MET A 171 11.17 -5.36 10.80
N ALA A 172 12.29 -5.76 10.17
CA ALA A 172 13.62 -5.22 10.48
C ALA A 172 13.77 -3.72 10.13
N ASN A 173 13.06 -3.26 9.09
CA ASN A 173 13.18 -1.91 8.55
C ASN A 173 11.99 -0.98 8.88
N GLY A 174 11.03 -1.46 9.68
CA GLY A 174 9.89 -0.65 10.15
C GLY A 174 8.80 -0.45 9.09
N HIS A 175 8.62 -1.43 8.21
CA HIS A 175 7.58 -1.45 7.19
C HIS A 175 6.40 -2.35 7.58
N LEU A 176 5.30 -2.16 6.88
CA LEU A 176 4.10 -2.99 6.93
C LEU A 176 4.14 -4.01 5.79
N VAL A 177 3.25 -5.00 5.86
CA VAL A 177 3.05 -5.98 4.78
C VAL A 177 1.60 -6.09 4.36
N GLN A 178 1.37 -6.46 3.10
CA GLN A 178 0.06 -6.85 2.60
C GLN A 178 -0.02 -8.38 2.44
N ALA A 179 -0.94 -9.00 3.18
CA ALA A 179 -1.27 -10.42 3.04
C ALA A 179 -2.35 -10.62 1.96
N ARG A 180 -2.18 -11.62 1.09
CA ARG A 180 -3.17 -12.02 0.07
C ARG A 180 -3.44 -13.52 0.15
N ALA A 181 -4.72 -13.88 0.14
CA ALA A 181 -5.20 -15.26 0.07
C ALA A 181 -6.24 -15.40 -1.05
N PRO A 182 -6.38 -16.59 -1.65
CA PRO A 182 -7.22 -16.81 -2.84
C PRO A 182 -8.71 -16.89 -2.48
N MET A 183 -9.32 -15.76 -2.15
CA MET A 183 -10.74 -15.61 -1.82
C MET A 183 -11.25 -16.61 -0.74
N ASP A 184 -10.38 -17.03 0.17
CA ASP A 184 -10.68 -17.98 1.23
C ASP A 184 -10.39 -17.35 2.61
N VAL A 185 -11.41 -17.32 3.47
CA VAL A 185 -11.31 -16.71 4.81
C VAL A 185 -10.45 -17.54 5.76
N ASN A 186 -10.40 -18.87 5.62
CA ASN A 186 -9.57 -19.73 6.45
C ASN A 186 -8.10 -19.54 6.08
N LEU A 187 -7.78 -19.48 4.79
CA LEU A 187 -6.41 -19.19 4.33
C LEU A 187 -5.99 -17.77 4.72
N SER A 188 -6.92 -16.79 4.66
CA SER A 188 -6.66 -15.44 5.17
C SER A 188 -6.34 -15.44 6.67
N LYS A 189 -7.04 -16.25 7.48
CA LYS A 189 -6.77 -16.38 8.92
C LYS A 189 -5.49 -17.15 9.24
N GLN A 190 -5.08 -18.10 8.40
CA GLN A 190 -3.85 -18.87 8.59
C GLN A 190 -2.61 -18.06 8.21
N LEU A 191 -2.73 -17.17 7.22
CA LEU A 191 -1.64 -16.31 6.76
C LEU A 191 -1.34 -15.14 7.71
N ASN A 192 -2.35 -14.65 8.45
CA ASN A 192 -2.24 -13.53 9.41
C ASN A 192 -1.84 -13.98 10.82
#